data_AF-A0A0J1BTF6-F1
#
_entry.id   AF-A0A0J1BTF6-F1
#
_cell.length_a   1.000
_cell.length_b   1.000
_cell.length_c   1.000
_cell.angle_alpha   90.00
_cell.angle_beta   90.00
_cell.angle_gamma   90.00
#
_symmetry.space_group_name_H-M   'P 1'
#
loop_
_entity.id
_entity.type
_entity.pdbx_description
1 polymer ?
#
loop_
_entity_poly.entity_id
_entity_poly.type
_entity_poly.pdbx_seq_one_letter_code
_entity_poly.pdbx_strand_id
1 'polypeptide(L)'
;MVSWVETLIAGVESFDHEGNMHWCPQWWAHPEAVERFRGMHQQYLASAPNKDQPYGLFSSWWTDHFDRHAAVLFAKRGPFGECRDGHVEKPRLSTVSPPAGWST
;
A
#
# COMPACT_ATOMS: atom_id res chain seq x y z
N MET A 1 11.46 5.36 -2.47
CA MET A 1 10.04 5.00 -2.27
C MET A 1 9.30 4.93 -3.60
N VAL A 2 9.15 6.02 -4.37
CA VAL A 2 8.45 5.98 -5.67
C VAL A 2 9.03 4.92 -6.62
N SER A 3 10.33 4.97 -6.88
CA SER A 3 11.04 3.99 -7.70
C SER A 3 10.92 2.55 -7.15
N TRP A 4 10.88 2.39 -5.83
CA TRP A 4 10.67 1.09 -5.19
C TRP A 4 9.26 0.57 -5.44
N VAL A 5 8.22 1.40 -5.30
CA VAL A 5 6.83 1.01 -5.61
C VAL A 5 6.74 0.59 -7.07
N GLU A 6 7.24 1.41 -8.00
CA GLU A 6 7.19 1.12 -9.43
C GLU A 6 7.93 -0.17 -9.79
N THR A 7 9.12 -0.38 -9.22
CA THR A 7 9.91 -1.60 -9.45
C THR A 7 9.25 -2.83 -8.84
N LEU A 8 8.70 -2.71 -7.62
CA LEU A 8 8.00 -3.79 -6.94
C LEU A 8 6.77 -4.21 -7.73
N ILE A 9 5.90 -3.25 -8.08
CA ILE A 9 4.65 -3.54 -8.79
C ILE A 9 4.93 -4.08 -10.19
N ALA A 10 5.88 -3.51 -10.93
CA ALA A 10 6.22 -3.99 -12.27
C ALA A 10 6.92 -5.36 -12.27
N GLY A 11 7.65 -5.69 -11.19
CA GLY A 11 8.49 -6.88 -11.13
C GLY A 11 7.86 -8.09 -10.44
N VAL A 12 6.84 -7.89 -9.60
CA VAL A 12 6.35 -8.93 -8.67
C VAL A 12 4.91 -9.36 -8.96
N GLU A 13 4.04 -8.43 -9.34
CA GLU A 13 2.62 -8.73 -9.52
C GLU A 13 2.30 -9.02 -10.97
N SER A 14 1.84 -10.23 -11.25
CA SER A 14 1.14 -10.53 -12.50
C SER A 14 -0.25 -9.93 -12.40
N PHE A 15 -0.43 -8.73 -12.96
CA PHE A 15 -1.70 -8.04 -12.93
C PHE A 15 -2.66 -8.68 -13.93
N ASP A 16 -3.58 -9.51 -13.45
CA ASP A 16 -4.67 -10.02 -14.27
C ASP A 16 -5.70 -8.89 -14.50
N HIS A 17 -5.73 -8.36 -15.72
CA HIS A 17 -6.65 -7.29 -16.10
C HIS A 17 -8.12 -7.78 -16.19
N GLU A 18 -8.34 -9.10 -16.25
CA GLU A 18 -9.67 -9.72 -16.25
C GLU A 18 -10.20 -9.99 -14.82
N GLY A 19 -9.33 -9.88 -13.81
CA GLY A 19 -9.62 -10.21 -12.41
C GLY A 19 -10.13 -9.04 -11.55
N ASN A 20 -10.62 -9.38 -10.34
CA ASN A 20 -11.09 -8.43 -9.31
C ASN A 20 -9.97 -7.53 -8.72
N MET A 21 -8.82 -7.44 -9.39
CA MET A 21 -7.68 -6.61 -9.01
C MET A 21 -7.71 -5.29 -9.78
N HIS A 22 -7.65 -4.18 -9.05
CA HIS A 22 -7.63 -2.85 -9.64
C HIS A 22 -6.32 -2.13 -9.31
N TRP A 23 -5.74 -1.45 -10.31
CA TRP A 23 -4.53 -0.65 -10.17
C TRP A 23 -4.77 0.73 -10.75
N CYS A 24 -4.35 1.76 -10.03
CA CYS A 24 -4.33 3.12 -10.55
C CYS A 24 -2.86 3.50 -10.86
N PRO A 25 -2.51 3.81 -12.11
CA PRO A 25 -1.18 4.34 -12.44
C PRO A 25 -0.85 5.62 -11.66
N GLN A 26 -1.86 6.41 -11.30
CA GLN A 26 -1.74 7.59 -10.43
C GLN A 26 -1.87 7.22 -8.95
N TRP A 27 -1.26 6.12 -8.50
CA TRP A 27 -1.39 5.61 -7.14
C TRP A 27 -1.08 6.66 -6.06
N TRP A 28 -0.18 7.60 -6.35
CA TRP A 28 0.20 8.71 -5.46
C TRP A 28 -0.93 9.72 -5.21
N ALA A 29 -1.98 9.72 -6.04
CA ALA A 29 -3.17 10.54 -5.84
C ALA A 29 -4.14 9.91 -4.81
N HIS A 30 -3.88 8.69 -4.33
CA HIS A 30 -4.67 8.04 -3.28
C HIS A 30 -3.91 8.09 -1.93
N PRO A 31 -4.30 8.95 -0.98
CA PRO A 31 -3.57 9.11 0.29
C PRO A 31 -3.44 7.81 1.08
N GLU A 32 -4.50 6.99 1.11
CA GLU A 32 -4.46 5.69 1.76
C GLU A 32 -3.41 4.76 1.11
N ALA A 33 -3.31 4.76 -0.21
CA ALA A 33 -2.31 3.95 -0.91
C ALA A 33 -0.89 4.42 -0.59
N VAL A 34 -0.67 5.74 -0.56
CA VAL A 34 0.62 6.33 -0.18
C VAL A 34 1.05 5.89 1.22
N GLU A 35 0.16 5.98 2.21
CA GLU A 35 0.47 5.56 3.59
C GLU A 35 0.73 4.05 3.70
N ARG A 36 -0.05 3.22 2.99
CA ARG A 36 0.18 1.77 2.93
C ARG A 36 1.55 1.44 2.31
N PHE A 37 1.90 2.07 1.19
CA PHE A 37 3.22 1.88 0.57
C PHE A 37 4.37 2.38 1.44
N ARG A 38 4.18 3.50 2.16
CA ARG A 38 5.16 4.00 3.14
C ARG A 38 5.44 2.97 4.22
N GLY A 39 4.40 2.48 4.90
CA GLY A 39 4.54 1.47 5.95
C GLY A 39 5.18 0.18 5.44
N MET A 40 4.72 -0.30 4.28
CA MET A 40 5.27 -1.49 3.63
C MET A 40 6.75 -1.34 3.27
N HIS A 41 7.15 -0.18 2.73
CA HIS A 41 8.55 0.12 2.40
C HIS A 41 9.43 0.24 3.64
N GLN A 42 8.94 0.84 4.72
CA GLN A 42 9.66 0.90 5.99
C GLN A 42 9.97 -0.50 6.53
N GLN A 43 8.99 -1.41 6.48
CA GLN A 43 9.19 -2.79 6.90
C GLN A 43 10.05 -3.59 5.93
N TYR A 44 10.01 -3.27 4.63
CA TYR A 44 10.90 -3.87 3.65
C TYR A 44 12.36 -3.56 4.00
N LEU A 45 12.66 -2.30 4.29
CA LEU A 45 13.99 -1.87 4.72
C LEU A 45 14.40 -2.53 6.04
N ALA A 46 13.49 -2.68 7.00
CA ALA A 46 13.76 -3.37 8.27
C ALA A 46 14.02 -4.87 8.09
N SER A 47 13.42 -5.49 7.06
CA SER A 47 13.62 -6.91 6.72
C SER A 47 14.93 -7.18 5.96
N ALA A 48 15.63 -6.15 5.50
CA ALA A 48 16.86 -6.31 4.75
C ALA A 48 17.98 -6.90 5.63
N PRO A 49 18.91 -7.67 5.04
CA PRO A 49 20.06 -8.21 5.75
C PRO A 49 20.84 -7.13 6.49
N ASN A 50 21.20 -7.44 7.74
CA ASN A 50 22.05 -6.59 8.56
C ASN A 50 23.03 -7.45 9.37
N LYS A 51 23.84 -6.82 10.24
CA LYS A 51 24.88 -7.53 11.01
C LYS A 51 24.32 -8.62 11.94
N ASP A 52 23.16 -8.38 12.52
CA ASP A 52 22.51 -9.30 13.47
C ASP A 52 21.62 -10.33 12.74
N GLN A 53 21.21 -10.02 11.50
CA GLN A 53 20.38 -10.86 10.63
C GLN A 53 20.96 -10.92 9.21
N PRO A 54 22.01 -11.71 8.96
CA PRO A 54 22.76 -11.69 7.70
C PRO A 54 21.99 -12.21 6.47
N TYR A 55 20.89 -12.93 6.69
CA TYR A 55 20.01 -13.42 5.62
C TYR A 55 18.76 -12.54 5.42
N GLY A 56 18.55 -11.54 6.28
CA GLY A 56 17.30 -10.77 6.31
C GLY A 56 16.08 -11.61 6.69
N LEU A 57 14.90 -11.01 6.59
CA LEU A 57 13.60 -11.59 6.95
C LEU A 57 12.55 -11.33 5.85
N PHE A 58 12.94 -11.50 4.59
CA PHE A 58 12.10 -11.17 3.44
C PHE A 58 10.82 -12.03 3.34
N SER A 59 10.88 -13.31 3.71
CA SER A 59 9.71 -14.19 3.66
C SER A 59 8.63 -13.71 4.63
N SER A 60 8.99 -13.34 5.86
CA SER A 60 8.03 -12.76 6.81
C SER A 60 7.57 -11.39 6.36
N TRP A 61 8.42 -10.56 5.73
CA TRP A 61 7.94 -9.28 5.18
C TRP A 61 6.83 -9.48 4.13
N TRP A 62 6.98 -10.49 3.27
CA TRP A 62 5.96 -10.84 2.27
C TRP A 62 4.62 -11.17 2.93
N THR A 63 4.63 -12.15 3.84
CA THR A 63 3.41 -12.65 4.47
C THR A 63 2.82 -11.65 5.46
N ASP A 64 3.67 -10.88 6.14
CA ASP A 64 3.24 -10.02 7.23
C ASP A 64 2.83 -8.62 6.79
N HIS A 65 3.44 -8.13 5.71
CA HIS A 65 3.22 -6.77 5.24
C HIS A 65 2.69 -6.75 3.82
N PHE A 66 3.41 -7.32 2.85
CA PHE A 66 3.02 -7.21 1.45
C PHE A 66 1.63 -7.79 1.20
N ASP A 67 1.40 -9.06 1.51
CA ASP A 67 0.12 -9.76 1.26
C ASP A 67 -1.08 -9.03 1.87
N ARG A 68 -0.93 -8.56 3.11
CA ARG A 68 -2.01 -7.89 3.85
C ARG A 68 -2.33 -6.53 3.25
N HIS A 69 -1.32 -5.78 2.81
CA HIS A 69 -1.55 -4.50 2.13
C HIS A 69 -2.06 -4.70 0.70
N ALA A 70 -1.52 -5.66 -0.05
CA ALA A 70 -1.94 -5.99 -1.42
C ALA A 70 -3.42 -6.40 -1.47
N ALA A 71 -3.87 -7.25 -0.53
CA ALA A 71 -5.25 -7.67 -0.41
C ALA A 71 -6.22 -6.48 -0.25
N VAL A 72 -5.79 -5.38 0.38
CA VAL A 72 -6.62 -4.17 0.51
C VAL A 72 -6.46 -3.25 -0.69
N LEU A 73 -5.23 -3.00 -1.14
CA LEU A 73 -4.92 -2.09 -2.24
C LEU A 73 -5.67 -2.47 -3.52
N PHE A 74 -5.64 -3.76 -3.86
CA PHE A 74 -6.15 -4.27 -5.11
C PHE A 74 -7.61 -4.75 -5.04
N ALA A 75 -8.22 -4.79 -3.85
CA ALA A 75 -9.62 -5.18 -3.73
C ALA A 75 -10.55 -4.24 -4.51
N LYS A 76 -11.69 -4.79 -4.97
CA LYS A 76 -12.79 -4.04 -5.60
C LYS A 76 -13.28 -2.83 -4.79
N ARG A 77 -13.20 -2.89 -3.46
CA ARG A 77 -13.54 -1.76 -2.57
C ARG A 77 -12.31 -1.04 -2.00
N GLY A 78 -11.13 -1.44 -2.41
CA GLY A 78 -9.85 -0.86 -2.02
C GLY A 78 -9.60 0.52 -2.63
N PRO A 79 -8.48 1.16 -2.29
CA PRO A 79 -8.08 2.47 -2.82
C PRO A 79 -8.22 2.61 -4.33
N PHE A 80 -7.87 1.55 -5.08
CA PHE A 80 -7.89 1.56 -6.55
C PHE A 80 -9.16 0.97 -7.16
N GLY A 81 -10.11 0.49 -6.35
CA GLY A 81 -11.24 -0.33 -6.81
C GLY A 81 -12.15 0.27 -7.89
N GLU A 82 -12.14 1.60 -8.04
CA GLU A 82 -12.93 2.33 -9.05
C GLU A 82 -12.06 2.84 -10.21
N CYS A 83 -10.75 2.59 -10.17
CA CYS A 83 -9.79 3.16 -11.11
C CYS A 83 -9.57 2.33 -12.39
N ARG A 84 -10.52 1.47 -12.76
CA ARG A 84 -10.38 0.54 -13.90
C ARG A 84 -10.13 1.27 -15.22
N ASP A 85 -10.91 2.31 -15.48
CA ASP A 85 -10.90 3.05 -16.75
C ASP A 85 -10.20 4.42 -16.62
N GLY A 86 -9.55 4.68 -15.48
CA GLY A 86 -8.90 5.96 -15.18
C GLY A 86 -8.94 6.28 -13.68
N HIS A 87 -8.13 7.25 -13.25
CA HIS A 87 -8.11 7.65 -11.83
C HIS A 87 -9.45 8.23 -11.37
N VAL A 88 -9.90 7.78 -10.19
CA VAL A 88 -11.11 8.28 -9.50
C VAL A 88 -10.71 8.76 -8.11
N GLU A 89 -10.89 10.07 -7.86
CA GLU A 89 -10.68 10.66 -6.53
C GLU A 89 -11.75 10.13 -5.56
N LYS A 90 -11.31 9.63 -4.40
CA LYS A 90 -12.22 9.15 -3.35
C LYS A 90 -12.43 10.21 -2.27
N PRO A 91 -13.67 10.44 -1.83
CA PRO A 91 -13.93 11.37 -0.74
C PRO A 91 -13.23 10.92 0.53
N ARG A 92 -12.60 11.86 1.23
CA ARG A 92 -11.95 11.60 2.52
C ARG A 92 -12.99 11.62 3.63
N LEU A 93 -12.76 10.80 4.65
CA LEU A 93 -13.52 10.90 5.89
C LEU A 93 -13.30 12.29 6.49
N SER A 94 -14.39 13.01 6.73
CA SER A 94 -14.35 14.27 7.45
C SER A 94 -14.32 13.99 8.96
N THR A 95 -13.59 14.82 9.68
CA THR A 95 -13.58 14.81 11.14
C THR A 95 -14.10 16.13 11.67
N VAL A 96 -14.71 16.09 12.85
CA VAL A 96 -15.07 17.28 13.63
C VAL A 96 -14.17 17.36 14.84
N SER A 97 -13.92 18.57 15.36
CA SER A 97 -13.12 18.73 16.58
C SER A 97 -13.76 17.96 17.74
N PRO A 98 -12.95 17.26 18.56
CA PRO A 98 -13.48 16.61 19.75
C PRO A 98 -14.01 17.66 20.74
N PRO A 99 -14.92 17.28 21.66
CA PRO A 99 -15.41 18.18 22.70
C PRO A 99 -14.28 18.78 23.54
N ALA A 100 -14.52 19.95 24.14
CA ALA A 100 -13.58 20.57 25.06
C ALA A 100 -13.24 19.61 26.22
N GLY A 101 -11.95 19.54 26.59
CA GLY A 101 -11.45 18.68 27.68
C GLY A 101 -11.04 17.26 27.28
N TRP A 102 -11.07 16.91 25.98
CA TRP A 102 -10.63 15.62 25.46
C TRP A 102 -9.14 15.54 25.07
N SER A 103 -8.41 16.65 25.10
CA SER A 103 -6.95 16.67 24.90
C SER A 103 -6.24 16.26 26.19
N THR A 104 -5.49 15.15 26.15
CA THR A 104 -4.54 14.77 27.19
C THR A 104 -3.33 15.69 27.22
#